data_AF-A0A928LB86-F1
#
_entry.id   AF-A0A928LB86-F1
#
_cell.length_a   1.000
_cell.length_b   1.000
_cell.length_c   1.000
_cell.angle_alpha   90.00
_cell.angle_beta   90.00
_cell.angle_gamma   90.00
#
_symmetry.space_group_name_H-M   'P 1'
#
loop_
_entity.id
_entity.type
_entity.pdbx_description
1 polymer ?
#
loop_
_entity_poly.entity_id
_entity_poly.type
_entity_poly.pdbx_seq_one_letter_code
_entity_poly.pdbx_strand_id
1 'polypeptide(L)'
;MRSQIYKILDKFIDIYPSLIPAISLQYGDEDTFDFENKGTTTSTFETVKEFYLDVYETLGNLMIIPVSFNNIHYRGDINISDTIDSKTWSLEEFIKRTKADRYHFCTDTEKYTAFLKLKYNAKLRNAIGHNDVEYDTASQLITYYPNPKDRTKKGTAYLLQLELEALHMFQAVLAVSEYLYRLRELKFMQDGDVGLIQGMASKIGAYDLCPCGSGQKFKFCHKKK
;
A
#
# COMPACT_ATOMS: atom_id res chain seq x y z
N MET A 1 5.81 -4.74 -10.66
CA MET A 1 4.61 -4.79 -9.77
C MET A 1 4.27 -6.21 -9.32
N ARG A 2 3.82 -7.16 -10.18
CA ARG A 2 3.45 -8.53 -9.73
C ARG A 2 4.57 -9.28 -8.99
N SER A 3 5.77 -9.31 -9.57
CA SER A 3 6.93 -9.95 -8.96
C SER A 3 7.31 -9.34 -7.61
N GLN A 4 7.09 -8.03 -7.44
CA GLN A 4 7.35 -7.35 -6.17
C GLN A 4 6.35 -7.77 -5.10
N ILE A 5 5.07 -7.93 -5.46
CA ILE A 5 4.04 -8.42 -4.53
C ILE A 5 4.37 -9.84 -4.05
N TYR A 6 4.70 -10.75 -4.96
CA TYR A 6 5.07 -12.12 -4.56
C TYR A 6 6.33 -12.15 -3.68
N LYS A 7 7.35 -11.34 -4.02
CA LYS A 7 8.54 -11.22 -3.17
C LYS A 7 8.21 -10.74 -1.75
N ILE A 8 7.28 -9.78 -1.61
CA ILE A 8 6.85 -9.30 -0.29
C ILE A 8 6.01 -10.33 0.45
N LEU A 9 5.15 -11.09 -0.26
CA LEU A 9 4.40 -12.20 0.32
C LEU A 9 5.34 -13.28 0.87
N ASP A 10 6.36 -13.67 0.11
CA ASP A 10 7.35 -14.65 0.55
C ASP A 10 8.08 -14.15 1.80
N LYS A 11 8.56 -12.89 1.79
CA LYS A 11 9.19 -12.27 2.97
C LYS A 11 8.25 -12.18 4.16
N PHE A 12 6.96 -11.94 3.93
CA PHE A 12 5.97 -11.89 5.00
C PHE A 12 5.80 -13.26 5.67
N ILE A 13 5.79 -14.35 4.89
CA ILE A 13 5.71 -15.71 5.44
C ILE A 13 6.88 -15.98 6.38
N ASP A 14 8.09 -15.56 6.00
CA ASP A 14 9.30 -15.76 6.81
C ASP A 14 9.26 -14.93 8.12
N ILE A 15 8.82 -13.68 8.05
CA ILE A 15 8.79 -12.77 9.21
C ILE A 15 7.50 -12.87 10.04
N TYR A 16 6.48 -13.58 9.57
CA TYR A 16 5.17 -13.67 10.22
C TYR A 16 5.25 -13.99 11.74
N PRO A 17 6.07 -14.96 12.20
CA PRO A 17 6.19 -15.25 13.63
C PRO A 17 6.70 -14.06 14.45
N SER A 18 7.57 -13.22 13.86
CA SER A 18 8.10 -12.04 14.50
C SER A 18 7.07 -10.91 14.64
N LEU A 19 6.05 -10.87 13.78
CA LEU A 19 5.00 -9.85 13.78
C LEU A 19 3.77 -10.24 14.61
N ILE A 20 3.77 -11.40 15.30
CA ILE A 20 2.62 -11.87 16.09
C ILE A 20 2.08 -10.81 17.09
N PRO A 21 2.92 -10.08 17.86
CA PRO A 21 2.44 -9.04 18.75
C PRO A 21 1.74 -7.89 18.03
N ALA A 22 2.30 -7.41 16.91
CA ALA A 22 1.66 -6.39 16.08
C ALA A 22 0.33 -6.87 15.49
N ILE A 23 0.27 -8.11 15.00
CA ILE A 23 -0.97 -8.72 14.51
C ILE A 23 -2.01 -8.80 15.63
N SER A 24 -1.60 -9.24 16.83
CA SER A 24 -2.49 -9.36 17.98
C SER A 24 -3.04 -8.00 18.41
N LEU A 25 -2.21 -6.96 18.36
CA LEU A 25 -2.58 -5.61 18.75
C LEU A 25 -3.62 -4.98 17.80
N GLN A 26 -3.64 -5.36 16.51
CA GLN A 26 -4.70 -4.91 15.59
C GLN A 26 -6.11 -5.40 15.97
N TYR A 27 -6.22 -6.45 16.79
CA TYR A 27 -7.49 -6.92 17.35
C TYR A 27 -7.81 -6.31 18.73
N GLY A 28 -6.91 -5.46 19.26
CA GLY A 28 -7.12 -4.64 20.45
C GLY A 28 -7.18 -3.15 20.12
N ASP A 29 -7.07 -2.29 21.15
CA ASP A 29 -7.01 -0.83 20.96
C ASP A 29 -5.56 -0.37 20.69
N GLU A 30 -5.18 -0.37 19.42
CA GLU A 30 -3.88 0.15 18.96
C GLU A 30 -3.63 1.60 19.43
N ASP A 31 -4.65 2.45 19.37
CA ASP A 31 -4.53 3.89 19.64
C ASP A 31 -4.28 4.23 21.12
N THR A 32 -4.53 3.28 22.03
CA THR A 32 -4.33 3.48 23.49
C THR A 32 -3.19 2.63 24.04
N PHE A 33 -2.45 1.93 23.16
CA PHE A 33 -1.41 1.03 23.59
C PHE A 33 -0.19 1.77 24.15
N ASP A 34 0.26 1.33 25.32
CA ASP A 34 1.45 1.85 25.99
C ASP A 34 2.73 1.22 25.41
N PHE A 35 3.26 1.81 24.35
CA PHE A 35 4.48 1.34 23.69
C PHE A 35 5.76 1.56 24.52
N GLU A 36 5.70 2.41 25.56
CA GLU A 36 6.86 2.68 26.42
C GLU A 36 7.09 1.55 27.41
N ASN A 37 6.02 1.05 28.02
CA ASN A 37 6.12 -0.02 29.02
C ASN A 37 5.78 -1.42 28.46
N LYS A 38 5.24 -1.51 27.24
CA LYS A 38 4.90 -2.77 26.57
C LYS A 38 5.51 -2.83 25.18
N GLY A 39 6.09 -3.97 24.85
CA GLY A 39 6.78 -4.17 23.57
C GLY A 39 6.53 -5.55 22.98
N THR A 40 7.39 -5.92 22.04
CA THR A 40 7.38 -7.22 21.37
C THR A 40 8.32 -8.20 22.08
N THR A 41 8.01 -9.49 22.06
CA THR A 41 8.89 -10.55 22.59
C THR A 41 9.33 -11.54 21.50
N THR A 42 8.92 -11.31 20.26
CA THR A 42 9.07 -12.25 19.13
C THR A 42 10.05 -11.77 18.07
N SER A 43 10.62 -10.58 18.25
CA SER A 43 11.49 -9.98 17.24
C SER A 43 12.58 -9.10 17.86
N THR A 44 13.50 -8.68 17.00
CA THR A 44 14.44 -7.58 17.27
C THR A 44 14.35 -6.58 16.13
N PHE A 45 14.92 -5.38 16.33
CA PHE A 45 15.02 -4.38 15.27
C PHE A 45 15.65 -4.95 13.98
N GLU A 46 16.71 -5.75 14.11
CA GLU A 46 17.40 -6.39 12.99
C GLU A 46 16.51 -7.38 12.21
N THR A 47 15.61 -8.07 12.93
CA THR A 47 14.67 -9.01 12.31
C THR A 47 13.63 -8.28 11.44
N VAL A 48 13.22 -7.06 11.83
CA VAL A 48 12.08 -6.36 11.22
C VAL A 48 12.49 -5.31 10.20
N LYS A 49 13.66 -4.68 10.37
CA LYS A 49 14.05 -3.50 9.58
C LYS A 49 14.04 -3.74 8.07
N GLU A 50 14.51 -4.89 7.59
CA GLU A 50 14.56 -5.17 6.15
C GLU A 50 13.16 -5.29 5.56
N PHE A 51 12.28 -6.04 6.22
CA PHE A 51 10.89 -6.18 5.80
C PHE A 51 10.17 -4.83 5.78
N TYR A 52 10.38 -3.99 6.81
CA TYR A 52 9.84 -2.63 6.88
C TYR A 52 10.29 -1.78 5.68
N LEU A 53 11.57 -1.80 5.34
CA LEU A 53 12.09 -1.09 4.16
C LEU A 53 11.46 -1.63 2.87
N ASP A 54 11.46 -2.95 2.69
CA ASP A 54 10.97 -3.58 1.46
C ASP A 54 9.48 -3.33 1.22
N VAL A 55 8.66 -3.40 2.27
CA VAL A 55 7.22 -3.16 2.16
C VAL A 55 6.94 -1.69 1.85
N TYR A 56 7.66 -0.75 2.48
CA TYR A 56 7.57 0.67 2.16
C TYR A 56 7.96 0.94 0.70
N GLU A 57 9.04 0.34 0.22
CA GLU A 57 9.50 0.53 -1.16
C GLU A 57 8.55 -0.08 -2.18
N THR A 58 7.95 -1.22 -1.85
CA THR A 58 7.02 -1.94 -2.71
C THR A 58 5.70 -1.21 -2.79
N LEU A 59 5.11 -0.83 -1.65
CA LEU A 59 3.86 -0.09 -1.61
C LEU A 59 3.98 1.25 -2.34
N GLY A 60 5.06 2.00 -2.13
CA GLY A 60 5.30 3.27 -2.84
C GLY A 60 5.37 3.12 -4.37
N ASN A 61 5.74 1.94 -4.89
CA ASN A 61 5.64 1.63 -6.32
C ASN A 61 4.22 1.27 -6.75
N LEU A 62 3.47 0.59 -5.89
CA LEU A 62 2.11 0.15 -6.16
C LEU A 62 1.09 1.30 -6.07
N MET A 63 1.42 2.39 -5.36
CA MET A 63 0.55 3.58 -5.21
C MET A 63 0.08 4.20 -6.51
N ILE A 64 0.77 3.95 -7.63
CA ILE A 64 0.34 4.35 -8.97
C ILE A 64 -1.08 3.86 -9.28
N ILE A 65 -1.45 2.65 -8.84
CA ILE A 65 -2.75 2.05 -9.16
C ILE A 65 -3.91 2.74 -8.43
N PRO A 66 -3.96 2.80 -7.09
CA PRO A 66 -5.07 3.46 -6.39
C PRO A 66 -5.19 4.95 -6.72
N VAL A 67 -4.07 5.67 -6.89
CA VAL A 67 -4.10 7.08 -7.32
C VAL A 67 -4.69 7.21 -8.73
N SER A 68 -4.29 6.36 -9.68
CA SER A 68 -4.88 6.35 -11.03
C SER A 68 -6.40 6.09 -10.99
N PHE A 69 -6.85 5.21 -10.09
CA PHE A 69 -8.28 4.94 -9.92
C PHE A 69 -9.03 6.14 -9.35
N ASN A 70 -8.46 6.85 -8.38
CA ASN A 70 -9.05 8.08 -7.87
C ASN A 70 -9.13 9.15 -8.97
N ASN A 71 -8.07 9.33 -9.76
CA ASN A 71 -8.07 10.28 -10.89
C ASN A 71 -9.22 9.99 -11.86
N ILE A 72 -9.37 8.74 -12.30
CA ILE A 72 -10.46 8.33 -13.19
C ILE A 72 -11.82 8.50 -12.51
N HIS A 73 -11.96 8.08 -11.24
CA HIS A 73 -13.25 8.05 -10.57
C HIS A 73 -13.81 9.44 -10.25
N TYR A 74 -12.97 10.33 -9.74
CA TYR A 74 -13.41 11.66 -9.30
C TYR A 74 -13.29 12.72 -10.39
N ARG A 75 -12.37 12.55 -11.35
CA ARG A 75 -12.04 13.59 -12.35
C ARG A 75 -12.26 13.14 -13.79
N GLY A 76 -12.54 11.86 -14.03
CA GLY A 76 -12.79 11.32 -15.37
C GLY A 76 -11.57 11.26 -16.29
N ASP A 77 -10.39 11.65 -15.78
CA ASP A 77 -9.13 11.69 -16.51
C ASP A 77 -8.00 11.19 -15.61
N ILE A 78 -7.27 10.19 -16.08
CA ILE A 78 -6.14 9.59 -15.36
C ILE A 78 -4.99 10.59 -15.14
N ASN A 79 -4.89 11.64 -15.96
CA ASN A 79 -3.84 12.66 -15.89
C ASN A 79 -4.20 13.87 -15.03
N ILE A 80 -5.33 13.84 -14.31
CA ILE A 80 -5.71 14.91 -13.39
C ILE A 80 -5.73 14.31 -11.99
N SER A 81 -4.68 14.57 -11.21
CA SER A 81 -4.62 14.19 -9.80
C SER A 81 -5.46 15.10 -8.91
N ASP A 82 -5.62 14.70 -7.65
CA ASP A 82 -5.98 15.65 -6.61
C ASP A 82 -4.94 16.76 -6.46
N THR A 83 -5.35 17.87 -5.85
CA THR A 83 -4.48 19.02 -5.63
C THR A 83 -3.61 18.77 -4.42
N ILE A 84 -2.31 18.60 -4.64
CA ILE A 84 -1.30 18.54 -3.58
C ILE A 84 -0.37 19.73 -3.75
N ASP A 85 -0.16 20.48 -2.66
CA ASP A 85 0.59 21.75 -2.66
C ASP A 85 0.05 22.76 -3.68
N SER A 86 -1.27 22.86 -3.78
CA SER A 86 -1.97 23.76 -4.74
C SER A 86 -1.67 23.46 -6.22
N LYS A 87 -1.13 22.27 -6.53
CA LYS A 87 -0.84 21.83 -7.90
C LYS A 87 -1.48 20.47 -8.21
N THR A 88 -1.99 20.33 -9.44
CA THR A 88 -2.39 19.04 -10.02
C THR A 88 -1.22 18.43 -10.79
N TRP A 89 -1.20 17.10 -10.84
CA TRP A 89 -0.10 16.34 -11.39
C TRP A 89 -0.64 15.34 -12.41
N SER A 90 0.00 15.30 -13.58
CA SER A 90 -0.23 14.22 -14.54
C SER A 90 0.24 12.89 -13.97
N LEU A 91 -0.27 11.78 -14.52
CA LEU A 91 0.16 10.46 -14.10
C LEU A 91 1.68 10.28 -14.33
N GLU A 92 2.20 10.81 -15.43
CA GLU A 92 3.63 10.73 -15.74
C GLU A 92 4.47 11.52 -14.73
N GLU A 93 4.06 12.73 -14.37
CA GLU A 93 4.73 13.52 -13.33
C GLU A 93 4.67 12.82 -11.97
N PHE A 94 3.52 12.23 -11.62
CA PHE A 94 3.35 11.46 -10.39
C PHE A 94 4.31 10.26 -10.34
N ILE A 95 4.43 9.49 -11.42
CA ILE A 95 5.34 8.34 -11.52
C ILE A 95 6.80 8.77 -11.33
N LYS A 96 7.19 9.97 -11.74
CA LYS A 96 8.57 10.48 -11.57
C LYS A 96 8.88 10.93 -10.14
N ARG A 97 7.88 11.07 -9.26
CA ARG A 97 8.09 11.51 -7.88
C ARG A 97 8.78 10.44 -7.03
N THR A 98 9.38 10.90 -5.94
CA THR A 98 9.97 10.02 -4.93
C THR A 98 8.89 9.13 -4.30
N LYS A 99 9.27 7.97 -3.78
CA LYS A 99 8.31 7.08 -3.10
C LYS A 99 7.67 7.76 -1.90
N ALA A 100 8.44 8.56 -1.14
CA ALA A 100 7.93 9.36 -0.05
C ALA A 100 6.83 10.33 -0.49
N ASP A 101 7.07 11.09 -1.57
CA ASP A 101 6.08 12.03 -2.12
C ASP A 101 4.80 11.31 -2.58
N ARG A 102 4.92 10.09 -3.13
CA ARG A 102 3.75 9.34 -3.61
C ARG A 102 2.78 9.00 -2.49
N TYR A 103 3.27 8.84 -1.25
CA TYR A 103 2.40 8.59 -0.11
C TYR A 103 1.55 9.80 0.30
N HIS A 104 1.90 11.02 -0.11
CA HIS A 104 1.04 12.20 0.12
C HIS A 104 -0.28 12.12 -0.67
N PHE A 105 -0.32 11.30 -1.73
CA PHE A 105 -1.53 11.05 -2.51
C PHE A 105 -2.43 9.97 -1.89
N CYS A 106 -2.03 9.36 -0.76
CA CYS A 106 -2.87 8.47 0.03
C CYS A 106 -3.84 9.27 0.92
N THR A 107 -4.75 10.04 0.33
CA THR A 107 -5.70 10.82 1.12
C THR A 107 -6.77 9.91 1.74
N ASP A 108 -7.29 10.34 2.88
CA ASP A 108 -8.43 9.73 3.58
C ASP A 108 -9.79 10.16 3.01
N THR A 109 -9.79 11.03 2.00
CA THR A 109 -10.98 11.58 1.35
C THR A 109 -11.40 10.79 0.11
N GLU A 110 -10.48 10.09 -0.55
CA GLU A 110 -10.73 9.45 -1.82
C GLU A 110 -10.83 7.93 -1.73
N LYS A 111 -11.87 7.37 -2.34
CA LYS A 111 -12.29 5.98 -2.18
C LYS A 111 -11.18 4.93 -2.29
N TYR A 112 -10.30 5.02 -3.29
CA TYR A 112 -9.30 3.99 -3.58
C TYR A 112 -8.00 4.16 -2.78
N THR A 113 -7.90 5.18 -1.94
CA THR A 113 -6.76 5.39 -1.02
C THR A 113 -7.20 5.42 0.44
N ALA A 114 -8.36 6.01 0.75
CA ALA A 114 -8.87 6.20 2.09
C ALA A 114 -9.07 4.88 2.85
N PHE A 115 -9.53 3.84 2.15
CA PHE A 115 -9.75 2.54 2.78
C PHE A 115 -8.45 1.85 3.25
N LEU A 116 -7.28 2.26 2.71
CA LEU A 116 -5.98 1.72 3.10
C LEU A 116 -5.58 2.14 4.52
N LYS A 117 -6.16 3.24 5.05
CA LYS A 117 -5.88 3.79 6.39
C LYS A 117 -4.39 3.80 6.73
N LEU A 118 -3.58 4.26 5.77
CA LEU A 118 -2.15 4.03 5.80
C LEU A 118 -1.47 4.83 6.91
N LYS A 119 -0.73 4.14 7.78
CA LYS A 119 0.20 4.74 8.75
C LYS A 119 1.63 4.48 8.28
N TYR A 120 2.44 5.54 8.10
CA TYR A 120 3.83 5.42 7.66
C TYR A 120 4.70 6.56 8.20
N ASN A 121 5.98 6.29 8.43
CA ASN A 121 6.96 7.29 8.82
C ASN A 121 8.12 7.38 7.82
N ALA A 122 8.02 8.32 6.86
CA ALA A 122 9.04 8.51 5.83
C ALA A 122 10.42 8.89 6.40
N LYS A 123 10.46 9.62 7.53
CA LYS A 123 11.72 10.03 8.17
C LYS A 123 12.41 8.84 8.83
N LEU A 124 11.67 8.01 9.55
CA LEU A 124 12.15 6.77 10.14
C LEU A 124 12.66 5.82 9.05
N ARG A 125 11.87 5.59 7.98
CA ARG A 125 12.31 4.78 6.83
C ARG A 125 13.63 5.27 6.24
N ASN A 126 13.76 6.58 6.03
CA ASN A 126 14.98 7.13 5.44
C ASN A 126 16.18 6.93 6.37
N ALA A 127 16.01 7.17 7.66
CA ALA A 127 17.07 6.95 8.64
C ALA A 127 17.49 5.47 8.71
N ILE A 128 16.54 4.53 8.75
CA ILE A 128 16.84 3.09 8.71
C ILE A 128 17.61 2.74 7.41
N GLY A 129 17.15 3.23 6.26
CA GLY A 129 17.79 2.97 4.97
C GLY A 129 19.21 3.54 4.82
N HIS A 130 19.57 4.54 5.64
CA HIS A 130 20.90 5.13 5.69
C HIS A 130 21.73 4.69 6.90
N ASN A 131 21.22 3.76 7.72
CA ASN A 131 21.82 3.34 8.99
C ASN A 131 22.03 4.49 10.00
N ASP A 132 21.21 5.54 9.92
CA ASP A 132 21.20 6.69 10.83
C ASP A 132 20.24 6.46 12.00
N VAL A 133 20.37 5.29 12.65
CA VAL A 133 19.51 4.84 13.75
C VAL A 133 20.33 4.21 14.88
N GLU A 134 19.84 4.38 16.10
CA GLU A 134 20.32 3.73 17.31
C GLU A 134 19.16 2.94 17.92
N TYR A 135 19.44 1.72 18.40
CA TYR A 135 18.41 0.85 18.98
C TYR A 135 18.82 0.41 20.39
N ASP A 136 18.00 0.76 21.37
CA ASP A 136 18.15 0.27 22.74
C ASP A 136 17.35 -1.02 22.93
N THR A 137 18.07 -2.12 23.18
CA THR A 137 17.45 -3.46 23.27
C THR A 137 16.55 -3.65 24.49
N ALA A 138 16.81 -2.93 25.59
CA ALA A 138 16.09 -3.09 26.85
C ALA A 138 14.72 -2.40 26.82
N SER A 139 14.69 -1.14 26.36
CA SER A 139 13.47 -0.35 26.19
C SER A 139 12.79 -0.55 24.82
N GLN A 140 13.48 -1.22 23.88
CA GLN A 140 13.05 -1.36 22.48
C GLN A 140 12.85 -0.02 21.76
N LEU A 141 13.51 1.03 22.24
CA LEU A 141 13.43 2.38 21.67
C LEU A 141 14.39 2.51 20.49
N ILE A 142 13.84 2.92 19.35
CA ILE A 142 14.58 3.29 18.13
C ILE A 142 14.71 4.81 18.13
N THR A 143 15.94 5.30 18.18
CA THR A 143 16.26 6.72 17.97
C THR A 143 16.76 6.90 16.54
N TYR A 144 16.17 7.82 15.78
CA TYR A 144 16.52 8.05 14.39
C TYR A 144 16.86 9.52 14.12
N TYR A 145 17.78 9.75 13.17
CA TYR A 145 18.27 11.09 12.81
C TYR A 145 17.88 11.44 11.38
N PRO A 146 16.74 12.13 11.15
CA PRO A 146 16.23 12.40 9.80
C PRO A 146 17.15 13.25 8.93
N ASN A 147 18.03 14.05 9.55
CA ASN A 147 19.06 14.82 8.87
C ASN A 147 20.43 14.39 9.39
N PRO A 148 21.23 13.64 8.62
CA PRO A 148 22.55 13.19 9.05
C PRO A 148 23.51 14.34 9.35
N LYS A 149 23.30 15.50 8.70
CA LYS A 149 24.10 16.72 8.91
C LYS A 149 23.71 17.50 10.15
N ASP A 150 22.54 17.24 10.72
CA ASP A 150 22.01 17.92 11.90
C ASP A 150 21.43 16.89 12.88
N ARG A 151 22.33 16.28 13.66
CA ARG A 151 21.98 15.28 14.68
C ARG A 151 21.23 15.85 15.88
N THR A 152 21.02 17.16 15.95
CA THR A 152 20.18 17.76 17.01
C THR A 152 18.70 17.43 16.81
N LYS A 153 18.29 17.20 15.55
CA LYS A 153 16.94 16.75 15.21
C LYS A 153 16.91 15.23 15.21
N LYS A 154 16.37 14.67 16.29
CA LYS A 154 16.10 13.23 16.42
C LYS A 154 14.61 12.98 16.59
N GLY A 155 14.15 11.84 16.08
CA GLY A 155 12.85 11.28 16.40
C GLY A 155 13.01 9.96 17.13
N THR A 156 11.93 9.48 17.71
CA THR A 156 11.88 8.18 18.38
C THR A 156 10.67 7.37 17.90
N ALA A 157 10.80 6.05 17.94
CA ALA A 157 9.72 5.09 17.73
C ALA A 157 10.05 3.81 18.51
N TYR A 158 9.04 3.08 18.98
CA TYR A 158 9.24 1.77 19.61
C TYR A 158 9.22 0.65 18.56
N LEU A 159 9.91 -0.46 18.84
CA LEU A 159 9.98 -1.60 17.91
C LEU A 159 8.58 -2.11 17.51
N LEU A 160 7.66 -2.24 18.46
CA LEU A 160 6.28 -2.69 18.16
C LEU A 160 5.51 -1.68 17.28
N GLN A 161 5.83 -0.37 17.35
CA GLN A 161 5.27 0.61 16.43
C GLN A 161 5.81 0.42 15.01
N LEU A 162 7.10 0.11 14.87
CA LEU A 162 7.71 -0.23 13.57
C LEU A 162 7.06 -1.49 12.97
N GLU A 163 6.82 -2.52 13.78
CA GLU A 163 6.12 -3.75 13.36
C GLU A 163 4.69 -3.46 12.90
N LEU A 164 3.94 -2.63 13.64
CA LEU A 164 2.59 -2.22 13.26
C LEU A 164 2.58 -1.43 11.95
N GLU A 165 3.48 -0.46 11.79
CA GLU A 165 3.62 0.27 10.53
C GLU A 165 3.95 -0.68 9.36
N ALA A 166 4.87 -1.63 9.55
CA ALA A 166 5.20 -2.64 8.54
C ALA A 166 3.97 -3.48 8.16
N LEU A 167 3.19 -3.89 9.15
CA LEU A 167 1.99 -4.71 8.95
C LEU A 167 0.88 -3.94 8.21
N HIS A 168 0.62 -2.68 8.59
CA HIS A 168 -0.34 -1.82 7.88
C HIS A 168 0.07 -1.59 6.43
N MET A 169 1.36 -1.31 6.18
CA MET A 169 1.86 -1.18 4.81
C MET A 169 1.72 -2.50 4.03
N PHE A 170 1.97 -3.64 4.66
CA PHE A 170 1.80 -4.94 4.02
C PHE A 170 0.33 -5.22 3.66
N GLN A 171 -0.60 -4.92 4.56
CA GLN A 171 -2.03 -5.02 4.30
C GLN A 171 -2.46 -4.12 3.13
N ALA A 172 -1.89 -2.92 3.02
CA ALA A 172 -2.12 -2.06 1.86
C ALA A 172 -1.55 -2.68 0.57
N VAL A 173 -0.40 -3.36 0.61
CA VAL A 173 0.11 -4.13 -0.54
C VAL A 173 -0.88 -5.23 -0.96
N LEU A 174 -1.47 -5.96 0.00
CA LEU A 174 -2.49 -6.98 -0.30
C LEU A 174 -3.72 -6.37 -0.95
N ALA A 175 -4.20 -5.23 -0.44
CA ALA A 175 -5.34 -4.53 -1.00
C ALA A 175 -5.08 -4.06 -2.45
N VAL A 176 -3.91 -3.48 -2.73
CA VAL A 176 -3.54 -3.07 -4.09
C VAL A 176 -3.29 -4.29 -5.00
N SER A 177 -2.92 -5.44 -4.44
CA SER A 177 -2.79 -6.68 -5.20
C SER A 177 -4.14 -7.16 -5.77
N GLU A 178 -5.23 -6.97 -5.03
CA GLU A 178 -6.58 -7.25 -5.50
C GLU A 178 -6.95 -6.33 -6.67
N TYR A 179 -6.57 -5.05 -6.63
CA TYR A 179 -6.78 -4.13 -7.75
C TYR A 179 -6.06 -4.60 -9.02
N LEU A 180 -4.82 -5.06 -8.89
CA LEU A 180 -4.08 -5.63 -10.01
C LEU A 180 -4.72 -6.91 -10.54
N TYR A 181 -5.26 -7.75 -9.66
CA TYR A 181 -5.98 -8.95 -10.04
C TYR A 181 -7.21 -8.59 -10.87
N ARG A 182 -8.06 -7.66 -10.39
CA ARG A 182 -9.24 -7.17 -11.12
C ARG A 182 -8.90 -6.51 -12.46
N LEU A 183 -7.82 -5.74 -12.54
CA LEU A 183 -7.37 -5.16 -13.81
C LEU A 183 -6.97 -6.23 -14.83
N ARG A 184 -6.38 -7.35 -14.39
CA ARG A 184 -6.07 -8.46 -15.30
C ARG A 184 -7.31 -9.21 -15.74
N GLU A 185 -8.25 -9.44 -14.83
CA GLU A 185 -9.55 -10.01 -15.22
C GLU A 185 -10.19 -9.15 -16.32
N LEU A 186 -10.26 -7.83 -16.14
CA LEU A 186 -10.77 -6.91 -17.15
C LEU A 186 -10.00 -7.00 -18.48
N LYS A 187 -8.66 -7.07 -18.44
CA LYS A 187 -7.84 -7.24 -19.63
C LYS A 187 -8.17 -8.54 -20.37
N PHE A 188 -8.26 -9.67 -19.66
CA PHE A 188 -8.63 -10.95 -20.27
C PHE A 188 -10.03 -10.91 -20.90
N MET A 189 -10.98 -10.25 -20.23
CA MET A 189 -12.31 -10.01 -20.79
C MET A 189 -12.22 -9.18 -22.07
N GLN A 190 -11.44 -8.11 -22.10
CA GLN A 190 -11.24 -7.30 -23.32
C GLN A 190 -10.60 -8.11 -24.45
N ASP A 191 -9.64 -8.98 -24.12
CA ASP A 191 -8.94 -9.85 -25.07
C ASP A 191 -9.84 -11.02 -25.56
N GLY A 192 -11.06 -11.15 -25.04
CA GLY A 192 -12.07 -12.10 -25.52
C GLY A 192 -12.20 -13.39 -24.72
N ASP A 193 -11.53 -13.51 -23.58
CA ASP A 193 -11.65 -14.67 -22.70
C ASP A 193 -12.99 -14.64 -21.94
N VAL A 194 -13.94 -15.42 -22.44
CA VAL A 194 -15.33 -15.49 -21.95
C VAL A 194 -15.48 -16.29 -20.67
N GLY A 195 -14.49 -17.11 -20.28
CA GLY A 195 -14.60 -18.02 -19.13
C GLY A 195 -14.81 -17.27 -17.81
N LEU A 196 -14.14 -16.12 -17.64
CA LEU A 196 -14.28 -15.23 -16.48
C LEU A 196 -15.60 -14.45 -16.49
N ILE A 197 -16.14 -14.16 -17.68
CA ILE A 197 -17.40 -13.43 -17.86
C ILE A 197 -18.59 -14.34 -17.55
N GLN A 198 -18.48 -15.64 -17.84
CA GLN A 198 -19.60 -16.58 -17.78
C GLN A 198 -20.19 -16.73 -16.37
N GLY A 199 -19.36 -16.63 -15.32
CA GLY A 199 -19.81 -16.62 -13.93
C GLY A 199 -20.60 -15.36 -13.54
N MET A 200 -20.26 -14.20 -14.12
CA MET A 200 -20.93 -12.91 -13.89
C MET A 200 -22.12 -12.70 -14.83
N ALA A 201 -22.10 -13.31 -16.03
CA ALA A 201 -23.07 -13.16 -17.11
C ALA A 201 -24.50 -13.51 -16.70
N SER A 202 -24.66 -14.43 -15.73
CA SER A 202 -25.97 -14.81 -15.20
C SER A 202 -26.74 -13.63 -14.58
N LYS A 203 -26.02 -12.58 -14.14
CA LYS A 203 -26.59 -11.38 -13.50
C LYS A 203 -26.63 -10.15 -14.41
N ILE A 204 -26.18 -10.26 -15.67
CA ILE A 204 -26.02 -9.13 -16.58
C ILE A 204 -27.10 -9.17 -17.66
N GLY A 205 -27.91 -8.13 -17.74
CA GLY A 205 -28.90 -7.94 -18.78
C GLY A 205 -28.26 -7.79 -20.17
N ALA A 206 -28.97 -8.22 -21.21
CA ALA A 206 -28.45 -8.17 -22.59
C ALA A 206 -28.07 -6.74 -23.03
N TYR A 207 -28.74 -5.73 -22.49
CA TYR A 207 -28.56 -4.33 -22.85
C TYR A 207 -27.72 -3.53 -21.85
N ASP A 208 -27.28 -4.16 -20.76
CA ASP A 208 -26.36 -3.55 -19.81
C ASP A 208 -24.98 -3.35 -20.44
N LEU A 209 -24.19 -2.44 -19.90
CA LEU A 209 -22.81 -2.26 -20.33
C LEU A 209 -22.02 -3.55 -20.09
N CYS A 210 -21.19 -3.91 -21.08
CA CYS A 210 -20.37 -5.10 -20.97
C CYS A 210 -19.34 -4.95 -19.83
N PRO A 211 -19.20 -5.95 -18.94
CA PRO A 211 -18.23 -5.89 -17.84
C PRO A 211 -16.78 -5.76 -18.28
N CYS A 212 -16.46 -6.10 -19.54
CA CYS A 212 -15.12 -5.93 -20.09
C CYS A 212 -14.69 -4.45 -20.20
N GLY A 213 -15.61 -3.49 -20.00
CA GLY A 213 -15.30 -2.06 -20.07
C GLY A 213 -15.15 -1.53 -21.49
N SER A 214 -15.61 -2.24 -22.53
CA SER A 214 -15.57 -1.78 -23.92
C SER A 214 -16.49 -0.60 -24.23
N GLY A 215 -17.38 -0.22 -23.30
CA GLY A 215 -18.44 0.76 -23.52
C GLY A 215 -19.61 0.24 -24.38
N GLN A 216 -19.52 -0.99 -24.91
CA GLN A 216 -20.59 -1.62 -25.69
C GLN A 216 -21.58 -2.35 -24.77
N LYS A 217 -22.83 -2.51 -25.23
CA LYS A 217 -23.80 -3.35 -24.51
C LYS A 217 -23.39 -4.82 -24.57
N PHE A 218 -23.70 -5.60 -23.53
CA PHE A 218 -23.28 -6.99 -23.38
C PHE A 218 -23.66 -7.87 -24.60
N LYS A 219 -24.87 -7.70 -25.16
CA LYS A 219 -25.35 -8.35 -26.39
C LYS A 219 -24.42 -8.15 -27.60
N PHE A 220 -23.81 -6.98 -27.73
CA PHE A 220 -22.99 -6.63 -28.88
C PHE A 220 -21.50 -6.90 -28.66
N CYS A 221 -21.11 -7.23 -27.43
CA CYS A 221 -19.73 -7.46 -27.04
C CYS A 221 -19.45 -8.95 -26.81
N HIS A 222 -19.81 -9.49 -25.64
CA HIS A 222 -19.45 -10.84 -25.19
C HIS A 222 -20.62 -11.83 -25.11
N LYS A 223 -21.87 -11.37 -25.32
CA LYS A 223 -23.05 -12.24 -25.54
C LYS A 223 -23.28 -12.47 -27.04
N LYS A 224 -22.19 -12.64 -27.79
CA LYS A 224 -22.27 -13.09 -29.19
C LYS A 224 -22.70 -14.55 -29.17
N LYS A 225 -23.85 -14.82 -29.81
CA LYS A 225 -24.33 -16.18 -30.09
C LYS A 225 -23.39 -16.87 -31.07
#